data_AF-M7WMI5-F1
#
_entry.id   AF-M7WMI5-F1
#
_cell.length_a   1.000
_cell.length_b   1.000
_cell.length_c   1.000
_cell.angle_alpha   90.00
_cell.angle_beta   90.00
_cell.angle_gamma   90.00
#
_symmetry.space_group_name_H-M   'P 1'
#
loop_
_entity.id
_entity.type
_entity.pdbx_description
1 polymer ?
#
loop_
_entity_poly.entity_id
_entity_poly.type
_entity_poly.pdbx_seq_one_letter_code
_entity_poly.pdbx_strand_id
1 'polypeptide(L)'
;MVASLVRSAASRRVSSAVRNAAQQQQRRSASGGIHFNEPSGRLFGEKPLKPGQKRVKEDWENIYYYGFGGTCLLTAIGLYYKRDTSIQTWARAEAMKKMEAEGTLPTYERS
;
A
#
# COMPACT_ATOMS: atom_id res chain seq x y z
N MET A 1 38.36 0.43 -50.58
CA MET A 1 37.33 1.48 -50.60
C MET A 1 36.70 1.53 -49.21
N VAL A 2 36.95 2.62 -48.48
CA VAL A 2 36.56 2.80 -47.07
C VAL A 2 35.18 3.44 -47.03
N ALA A 3 34.19 2.78 -46.43
CA ALA A 3 32.87 3.36 -46.20
C ALA A 3 32.74 3.72 -44.72
N SER A 4 32.97 5.00 -44.41
CA SER A 4 32.71 5.61 -43.11
C SER A 4 31.20 5.70 -42.89
N LEU A 5 30.68 4.96 -41.90
CA LEU A 5 29.30 5.13 -41.44
C LEU A 5 29.26 6.25 -40.40
N VAL A 6 28.67 7.37 -40.81
CA VAL A 6 28.38 8.54 -39.98
C VAL A 6 27.43 8.14 -38.85
N ARG A 7 27.89 8.28 -37.61
CA ARG A 7 27.07 8.13 -36.40
C ARG A 7 26.12 9.32 -36.32
N SER A 8 24.83 9.07 -36.59
CA SER A 8 23.77 10.07 -36.41
C SER A 8 23.52 10.29 -34.91
N ALA A 9 23.96 11.43 -34.39
CA ALA A 9 23.64 11.87 -33.04
C ALA A 9 22.27 12.56 -33.06
N ALA A 10 21.21 11.77 -32.85
CA ALA A 10 19.89 12.32 -32.59
C ALA A 10 19.90 13.03 -31.23
N SER A 11 20.05 14.36 -31.27
CA SER A 11 19.88 15.23 -30.11
C SER A 11 18.44 15.12 -29.61
N ARG A 12 18.24 14.43 -28.48
CA ARG A 12 16.94 14.42 -27.79
C ARG A 12 16.71 15.80 -27.20
N ARG A 13 15.86 16.61 -27.84
CA ARG A 13 15.31 17.81 -27.20
C ARG A 13 14.44 17.37 -26.04
N VAL A 14 14.98 17.44 -24.82
CA VAL A 14 14.19 17.27 -23.60
C VAL A 14 13.31 18.50 -23.45
N SER A 15 12.02 18.35 -23.74
CA SER A 15 11.00 19.36 -23.53
C SER A 15 11.11 19.91 -22.10
N SER A 16 11.44 21.20 -21.97
CA SER A 16 11.61 21.90 -20.70
C SER A 16 10.33 21.97 -19.86
N ALA A 17 9.18 21.60 -20.43
CA ALA A 17 7.86 21.66 -19.79
C ALA A 17 7.72 20.76 -18.55
N VAL A 18 8.50 19.67 -18.43
CA VAL A 18 8.43 18.76 -17.28
C VAL A 18 9.10 19.34 -16.02
N ARG A 19 10.01 20.33 -16.17
CA ARG A 19 10.70 20.92 -15.01
C ARG A 19 9.80 21.82 -14.17
N ASN A 20 8.75 22.40 -14.74
CA ASN A 20 7.85 23.32 -14.04
C ASN A 20 6.73 22.62 -13.26
N ALA A 21 6.48 21.33 -13.50
CA ALA A 21 5.49 20.57 -12.73
C ALA A 21 5.95 20.26 -11.29
N ALA A 22 7.25 20.34 -11.02
CA ALA A 22 7.83 20.10 -9.69
C ALA A 22 7.80 21.34 -8.78
N GLN A 23 7.38 22.52 -9.29
CA GLN A 23 7.23 23.74 -8.50
C GLN A 23 5.76 24.07 -8.21
N GLN A 24 4.92 23.05 -8.05
CA GLN A 24 3.69 23.27 -7.27
C GLN A 24 4.11 23.57 -5.84
N GLN A 25 4.19 24.86 -5.52
CA GLN A 25 4.26 25.36 -4.15
C GLN A 25 3.22 24.60 -3.34
N GLN A 26 3.70 23.70 -2.49
CA GLN A 26 2.91 23.01 -1.50
C GLN A 26 2.35 24.12 -0.60
N ARG A 27 1.13 24.58 -0.90
CA ARG A 27 0.42 25.55 -0.07
C ARG A 27 0.18 24.83 1.26
N ARG A 28 1.11 25.00 2.19
CA ARG A 28 0.94 24.56 3.56
C ARG A 28 -0.17 25.43 4.13
N SER A 29 -1.39 24.91 4.15
CA SER A 29 -2.54 25.54 4.80
C SER A 29 -2.44 25.49 6.33
N ALA A 30 -1.22 25.54 6.88
CA ALA A 30 -0.97 25.76 8.29
C ALA A 30 -0.87 27.27 8.51
N SER A 31 -2.02 27.95 8.57
CA SER A 31 -2.09 29.40 8.80
C SER A 31 -1.89 29.79 10.28
N GLY A 32 -1.06 29.06 11.01
CA GLY A 32 -0.61 29.41 12.35
C GLY A 32 0.88 29.64 12.31
N GLY A 33 1.36 30.78 12.81
CA GLY A 33 2.80 31.07 12.89
C GLY A 33 3.58 29.97 13.61
N ILE A 34 4.92 30.04 13.54
CA ILE A 34 5.80 29.16 14.31
C ILE A 34 5.62 29.50 15.80
N HIS A 35 4.59 28.94 16.42
CA HIS A 35 4.37 29.02 17.85
C HIS A 35 5.34 28.05 18.50
N PHE A 36 6.31 28.61 19.22
CA PHE A 36 7.18 27.82 20.08
C PHE A 36 6.33 27.17 21.17
N ASN A 37 6.16 25.85 21.10
CA ASN A 37 5.49 25.09 22.13
C ASN A 37 6.53 24.73 23.20
N GLU A 38 6.50 25.42 24.32
CA GLU A 38 7.38 25.13 25.45
C GLU A 38 7.22 23.67 25.87
N PRO A 39 8.31 22.98 26.30
CA PRO A 39 8.26 21.58 26.71
C PRO A 39 7.45 21.43 28.01
N SER A 40 6.12 21.42 27.87
CA SER A 40 5.14 21.49 28.95
C SER A 40 4.75 20.11 29.52
N GLY A 41 5.35 19.03 29.01
CA GLY A 41 5.02 17.65 29.37
C GLY A 41 3.59 17.25 29.03
N ARG A 42 2.91 18.03 28.17
CA ARG A 42 1.53 17.80 27.75
C ARG A 42 1.49 17.06 26.43
N LEU A 43 0.80 15.93 26.41
CA LEU A 43 0.53 15.19 25.18
C LEU A 43 -0.31 16.09 24.25
N PHE A 44 0.29 16.53 23.13
CA PHE A 44 -0.31 17.44 22.13
C PHE A 44 -0.51 18.90 22.55
N GLY A 45 0.14 19.37 23.62
CA GLY A 45 0.02 20.77 24.07
C GLY A 45 -1.31 21.11 24.76
N GLU A 46 -2.17 20.12 24.98
CA GLU A 46 -3.44 20.29 25.67
C GLU A 46 -3.28 20.18 27.19
N LYS A 47 -3.95 21.06 27.93
CA LYS A 47 -4.08 20.92 29.39
C LYS A 47 -4.83 19.61 29.69
N PRO A 48 -4.38 18.78 30.65
CA PRO A 48 -5.12 17.60 31.04
C PRO A 48 -6.52 18.03 31.48
N LEU A 49 -7.51 17.27 31.03
CA LEU A 49 -8.90 17.50 31.42
C LEU A 49 -9.00 17.41 32.95
N LYS A 50 -9.90 18.22 33.53
CA LYS A 50 -10.22 18.09 34.95
C LYS A 50 -10.69 16.64 35.21
N PRO A 51 -10.32 16.04 36.36
CA PRO A 51 -10.75 14.67 36.68
C PRO A 51 -12.28 14.60 36.58
N GLY A 52 -12.78 13.71 35.70
CA GLY A 52 -14.20 13.53 35.42
C GLY A 52 -14.70 14.11 34.09
N GLN A 53 -13.90 14.89 33.36
CA GLN A 53 -14.26 15.31 32.00
C GLN A 53 -13.69 14.32 30.96
N LYS A 54 -14.55 13.81 30.09
CA LYS A 54 -14.16 12.99 28.93
C LYS A 54 -13.89 13.91 27.73
N ARG A 55 -12.85 13.61 26.94
CA ARG A 55 -12.62 14.30 25.67
C ARG A 55 -13.84 14.12 24.76
N VAL A 56 -14.32 15.23 24.20
CA VAL A 56 -15.41 15.21 23.23
C VAL A 56 -14.89 14.53 21.97
N LYS A 57 -15.70 13.65 21.39
CA LYS A 57 -15.36 12.98 20.15
C LYS A 57 -15.41 14.01 19.03
N GLU A 58 -14.34 14.14 18.26
CA GLU A 58 -14.31 15.06 17.11
C GLU A 58 -15.13 14.48 15.95
N ASP A 59 -15.76 15.33 15.13
CA ASP A 59 -16.65 14.89 14.04
C ASP A 59 -15.92 14.02 12.98
N TRP A 60 -14.62 14.25 12.80
CA TRP A 60 -13.79 13.48 11.88
C TRP A 60 -13.53 12.04 12.36
N GLU A 61 -13.57 11.79 13.67
CA GLU A 61 -13.29 10.47 14.22
C GLU A 61 -14.32 9.47 13.70
N ASN A 62 -15.59 9.87 13.58
CA ASN A 62 -16.64 9.01 13.06
C ASN A 62 -16.36 8.58 11.61
N ILE A 63 -16.06 9.52 10.72
CA ILE A 63 -15.78 9.18 9.32
C ILE A 63 -14.51 8.35 9.18
N TYR A 64 -13.50 8.58 10.03
CA TYR A 64 -12.31 7.74 10.07
C TYR A 64 -12.64 6.32 10.53
N TYR A 65 -13.34 6.14 11.65
CA TYR A 65 -13.68 4.81 12.16
C TYR A 65 -14.56 4.02 11.19
N TYR A 66 -15.58 4.65 10.59
CA TYR A 66 -16.44 3.96 9.63
C TYR A 66 -15.78 3.79 8.27
N GLY A 67 -15.05 4.79 7.77
CA GLY A 67 -14.37 4.73 6.48
C GLY A 67 -13.20 3.75 6.50
N PHE A 68 -12.26 3.94 7.42
CA PHE A 68 -11.09 3.07 7.55
C PHE A 68 -11.49 1.70 8.06
N GLY A 69 -12.27 1.63 9.15
CA GLY A 69 -12.74 0.36 9.71
C GLY A 69 -13.61 -0.43 8.73
N GLY A 70 -14.50 0.26 8.01
CA GLY A 70 -15.32 -0.35 6.96
C GLY A 70 -14.47 -0.89 5.80
N THR A 71 -13.46 -0.13 5.35
CA THR A 71 -12.57 -0.58 4.28
C THR A 71 -11.73 -1.79 4.70
N CYS A 72 -11.20 -1.78 5.93
CA CYS A 72 -10.47 -2.93 6.49
C CYS A 72 -11.36 -4.18 6.57
N LEU A 73 -12.60 -4.03 7.04
CA LEU A 73 -13.56 -5.13 7.14
C LEU A 73 -13.90 -5.69 5.75
N LEU A 74 -14.24 -4.82 4.80
CA LEU A 74 -14.52 -5.21 3.41
C LEU A 74 -13.32 -5.91 2.77
N THR A 75 -12.10 -5.43 3.03
CA THR A 75 -10.87 -6.06 2.54
C THR A 75 -10.67 -7.45 3.13
N ALA A 76 -10.89 -7.61 4.45
CA ALA A 76 -10.79 -8.91 5.10
C ALA A 76 -11.80 -9.92 4.52
N ILE A 77 -13.05 -9.49 4.34
CA ILE A 77 -14.10 -10.31 3.73
C ILE A 77 -13.73 -10.67 2.29
N GLY A 78 -13.27 -9.70 1.50
CA GLY A 78 -12.88 -9.92 0.10
C GLY A 78 -11.70 -10.89 -0.04
N LEU A 79 -10.71 -10.82 0.86
CA LEU A 79 -9.58 -11.74 0.87
C LEU A 79 -9.98 -13.14 1.35
N TYR A 80 -10.92 -13.26 2.28
CA TYR A 80 -11.40 -14.55 2.77
C TYR A 80 -12.17 -15.33 1.70
N TYR A 81 -13.08 -14.67 0.99
CA TYR A 81 -13.87 -15.30 -0.08
C TYR A 81 -13.19 -15.28 -1.45
N LYS A 82 -11.93 -14.83 -1.53
CA LYS A 82 -11.17 -14.87 -2.78
C LYS A 82 -11.04 -16.32 -3.24
N ARG A 83 -11.58 -16.63 -4.42
CA ARG A 83 -11.46 -17.94 -5.07
C ARG A 83 -9.99 -18.36 -5.20
N ASP A 84 -9.72 -19.65 -4.97
CA ASP A 84 -8.43 -20.25 -5.28
C ASP A 84 -8.20 -20.24 -6.80
N THR A 85 -7.31 -19.37 -7.25
CA THR A 85 -6.88 -19.25 -8.65
C THR A 85 -5.47 -19.83 -8.86
N SER A 86 -4.98 -20.65 -7.93
CA SER A 86 -3.64 -21.25 -8.01
C SER A 86 -3.61 -22.40 -9.00
N ILE A 87 -2.65 -22.38 -9.93
CA ILE A 87 -2.43 -23.47 -10.89
C ILE A 87 -1.96 -24.76 -10.21
N GLN A 88 -1.34 -24.63 -9.03
CA GLN A 88 -0.81 -25.77 -8.28
C GLN A 88 -1.92 -26.71 -7.83
N THR A 89 -3.10 -26.17 -7.50
CA THR A 89 -4.25 -26.96 -7.05
C THR A 89 -4.73 -27.89 -8.15
N TRP A 90 -4.85 -27.37 -9.38
CA TRP A 90 -5.16 -28.18 -10.56
C TRP A 90 -4.02 -29.16 -10.86
N ALA A 91 -2.78 -28.68 -10.91
CA ALA A 91 -1.63 -29.51 -11.27
C ALA A 91 -1.42 -30.70 -10.31
N ARG A 92 -1.66 -30.51 -9.00
CA ARG A 92 -1.59 -31.60 -8.02
C ARG A 92 -2.69 -32.63 -8.24
N ALA A 93 -3.93 -32.19 -8.44
CA ALA A 93 -5.05 -33.09 -8.72
C ALA A 93 -4.83 -33.90 -10.01
N GLU A 94 -4.32 -33.25 -11.05
CA GLU A 94 -4.00 -33.88 -12.33
C GLU A 94 -2.81 -34.84 -12.20
N ALA A 95 -1.77 -34.48 -11.45
CA ALA A 95 -0.63 -35.36 -11.17
C ALA A 95 -1.07 -36.62 -10.40
N MET A 96 -1.96 -36.48 -9.40
CA MET A 96 -2.51 -37.63 -8.66
C MET A 96 -3.30 -38.56 -9.58
N LYS A 97 -4.14 -38.03 -10.48
CA LYS A 97 -4.87 -38.85 -11.46
C LYS A 97 -3.94 -39.65 -12.38
N LYS A 98 -2.83 -39.04 -12.81
CA LYS A 98 -1.83 -39.74 -13.64
C LYS A 98 -1.10 -40.84 -12.85
N MET A 99 -0.75 -40.56 -11.59
CA MET A 99 -0.10 -41.54 -10.70
C MET A 99 -1.03 -42.72 -10.35
N GLU A 100 -2.32 -42.47 -10.15
CA GLU A 100 -3.33 -43.52 -9.94
C GLU A 100 -3.51 -44.39 -11.19
N ALA A 101 -3.51 -43.79 -12.38
CA ALA A 101 -3.55 -44.52 -13.64
C ALA A 101 -2.27 -45.35 -13.89
N GLU A 102 -1.12 -44.87 -13.43
CA GLU A 102 0.17 -45.57 -13.51
C GLU A 102 0.38 -46.57 -12.35
N GLY A 103 -0.55 -46.65 -11.38
CA GLY A 103 -0.53 -47.63 -10.27
C GLY A 103 0.61 -47.43 -9.26
N THR A 104 1.30 -46.30 -9.27
CA THR A 104 2.42 -45.99 -8.38
C THR A 104 1.96 -45.10 -7.22
N LEU A 105 1.20 -45.67 -6.28
CA LEU A 105 0.85 -44.94 -5.05
C LEU A 105 2.09 -44.84 -4.15
N PRO A 106 2.61 -43.63 -3.85
CA PRO A 106 3.68 -43.47 -2.87
C PRO A 106 3.13 -43.81 -1.49
N THR A 107 3.50 -44.98 -0.97
CA THR A 107 3.21 -45.36 0.42
C THR A 107 4.20 -44.61 1.30
N TYR A 108 3.70 -43.70 2.14
CA TYR A 108 4.51 -43.00 3.12
C TYR A 108 4.63 -43.86 4.38
N GLU A 109 5.75 -44.56 4.52
CA GLU A 109 6.18 -45.13 5.80
C GLU A 109 6.88 -44.03 6.60
N ARG A 110 6.29 -43.64 7.73
CA ARG A 110 6.91 -42.71 8.69
C ARG A 110 7.96 -43.48 9.49
N SER A 111 9.25 -43.15 9.31
CA SER A 111 10.36 -43.62 10.16
C SER A 111 10.29 -43.05 11.57
#